data_AF-A0A7C3URX5-F1
#
_entry.id   AF-A0A7C3URX5-F1
#
_cell.length_a   1.000
_cell.length_b   1.000
_cell.length_c   1.000
_cell.angle_alpha   90.00
_cell.angle_beta   90.00
_cell.angle_gamma   90.00
#
_symmetry.space_group_name_H-M   'P 1'
#
loop_
_entity.id
_entity.type
_entity.pdbx_description
1 polymer ?
#
loop_
_entity_poly.entity_id
_entity_poly.type
_entity_poly.pdbx_seq_one_letter_code
_entity_poly.pdbx_strand_id
1 'polypeptide(L)'
;MRADDLLIRSKVSDYLAEARASLASLESAYRARHLPPPTRANPLPDPAAVAQAKSLREAWEAIGAVETQVRTAPVPETDKVWQRYRAEKEVLERLALVDAALVDAAVSLAGMLAAAGPEQANDAGLPGRVRSALDRMRAELAKRSEMLRL
;
A
#
# COMPACT_ATOMS: atom_id res chain seq x y z
N MET A 1 9.59 2.24 22.16
CA MET A 1 8.29 2.73 21.64
C MET A 1 8.42 3.66 20.43
N ARG A 2 8.95 4.89 20.55
CA ARG A 2 9.15 5.76 19.36
C ARG A 2 10.10 5.16 18.31
N ALA A 3 11.18 4.51 18.77
CA ALA A 3 12.13 3.83 17.89
C ALA A 3 11.48 2.63 17.18
N ASP A 4 10.74 1.80 17.92
CA ASP A 4 10.01 0.65 17.36
C ASP A 4 8.96 1.09 16.33
N ASP A 5 8.25 2.18 16.63
CA ASP A 5 7.27 2.79 15.72
C ASP A 5 7.91 3.32 14.42
N LEU A 6 9.07 3.97 14.53
CA LEU A 6 9.84 4.40 13.36
C LEU A 6 10.31 3.21 12.53
N LEU A 7 10.74 2.13 13.20
CA LEU A 7 11.17 0.89 12.54
C LEU A 7 10.01 0.21 11.79
N ILE A 8 8.84 0.09 12.44
CA ILE A 8 7.63 -0.47 11.83
C ILE A 8 7.24 0.31 10.58
N ARG A 9 7.18 1.64 10.68
CA ARG A 9 6.84 2.49 9.52
C ARG A 9 7.86 2.40 8.40
N SER A 10 9.15 2.33 8.73
CA SER A 10 10.19 2.08 7.73
C SER A 10 9.93 0.76 7.02
N LYS A 11 9.68 -0.31 7.78
CA LYS A 11 9.50 -1.65 7.23
C LYS A 11 8.23 -1.78 6.38
N VAL A 12 7.13 -1.19 6.80
CA VAL A 12 5.90 -1.08 6.00
C VAL A 12 6.18 -0.32 4.71
N SER A 13 6.93 0.78 4.78
CA SER A 13 7.28 1.57 3.59
C SER A 13 8.15 0.79 2.61
N ASP A 14 9.08 -0.04 3.11
CA ASP A 14 9.92 -0.91 2.26
C ASP A 14 9.05 -1.90 1.47
N TYR A 15 8.10 -2.58 2.13
CA TYR A 15 7.16 -3.48 1.44
C TYR A 15 6.26 -2.76 0.44
N LEU A 16 5.84 -1.53 0.72
CA LEU A 16 5.06 -0.72 -0.23
C LEU A 16 5.89 -0.28 -1.44
N ALA A 17 7.19 -0.02 -1.24
CA ALA A 17 8.11 0.27 -2.33
C ALA A 17 8.34 -0.97 -3.22
N GLU A 18 8.52 -2.15 -2.62
CA GLU A 18 8.61 -3.44 -3.34
C GLU A 18 7.33 -3.74 -4.13
N ALA A 19 6.17 -3.52 -3.53
CA ALA A 19 4.86 -3.64 -4.19
C ALA A 19 4.73 -2.69 -5.39
N ARG A 20 5.15 -1.42 -5.24
CA ARG A 20 5.17 -0.43 -6.35
C ARG A 20 6.09 -0.85 -7.47
N ALA A 21 7.29 -1.34 -7.15
CA ALA A 21 8.23 -1.80 -8.16
C ALA A 21 7.65 -2.97 -8.97
N SER A 22 7.08 -3.96 -8.27
CA SER A 22 6.45 -5.13 -8.90
C SER A 22 5.28 -4.72 -9.82
N LEU A 23 4.39 -3.84 -9.34
CA LEU A 23 3.26 -3.36 -10.14
C LEU A 23 3.71 -2.51 -11.35
N ALA A 24 4.77 -1.71 -11.20
CA ALA A 24 5.34 -0.96 -12.32
C ALA A 24 5.91 -1.89 -13.40
N SER A 25 6.59 -2.98 -13.01
CA SER A 25 7.07 -3.99 -13.95
C SER A 25 5.91 -4.68 -14.69
N LEU A 26 4.84 -5.02 -13.98
CA LEU A 26 3.63 -5.60 -14.58
C LEU A 26 2.95 -4.64 -15.56
N GLU A 27 2.78 -3.38 -15.18
CA GLU A 27 2.17 -2.35 -16.03
C GLU A 27 3.00 -2.08 -17.29
N SER A 28 4.32 -1.99 -17.15
CA SER A 28 5.24 -1.84 -18.28
C SER A 28 5.16 -3.02 -19.25
N ALA A 29 5.19 -4.26 -18.74
CA ALA A 29 5.06 -5.46 -19.56
C ALA A 29 3.70 -5.52 -20.28
N TYR A 30 2.62 -5.13 -19.60
CA TYR A 30 1.29 -5.06 -20.18
C TYR A 30 1.23 -4.06 -21.33
N ARG A 31 1.72 -2.83 -21.13
CA ARG A 31 1.75 -1.81 -22.20
C ARG A 31 2.55 -2.26 -23.41
N ALA A 32 3.72 -2.86 -23.20
CA ALA A 32 4.57 -3.33 -24.29
C ALA A 32 3.87 -4.38 -25.17
N ARG A 33 3.02 -5.23 -24.57
CA ARG A 33 2.28 -6.29 -25.28
C ARG A 33 0.99 -5.80 -25.92
N HIS A 34 0.23 -4.93 -25.24
CA HIS A 34 -1.14 -4.60 -25.61
C HIS A 34 -1.31 -3.19 -26.21
N LEU A 35 -0.30 -2.32 -26.10
CA LEU A 35 -0.31 -0.96 -26.63
C LEU A 35 0.94 -0.71 -27.51
N PRO A 36 1.09 -1.44 -28.64
CA PRO A 36 2.20 -1.20 -29.54
C PRO A 36 2.13 0.21 -30.16
N PRO A 37 3.24 0.73 -30.70
CA PRO A 37 3.25 2.02 -31.38
C PRO A 37 2.18 2.10 -32.47
N PRO A 38 1.48 3.23 -32.60
CA PRO A 38 0.43 3.39 -33.60
C PRO A 38 1.02 3.24 -35.01
N THR A 39 0.28 2.56 -35.88
CA THR A 39 0.67 2.36 -37.28
C THR A 39 -0.33 3.05 -38.21
N ARG A 40 0.02 3.24 -39.48
CA ARG A 40 -0.95 3.78 -40.46
C ARG A 40 -2.21 2.92 -40.61
N ALA A 41 -2.08 1.61 -40.42
CA ALA A 41 -3.19 0.66 -40.50
C ALA A 41 -4.03 0.61 -39.21
N ASN A 42 -3.42 0.88 -38.05
CA ASN A 42 -4.10 0.97 -36.78
C ASN A 42 -3.64 2.25 -36.03
N PRO A 43 -4.27 3.41 -36.32
CA PRO A 43 -3.83 4.70 -35.79
C PRO A 43 -4.22 4.92 -34.33
N LEU A 44 -5.23 4.20 -33.82
CA LEU A 44 -5.74 4.33 -32.47
C LEU A 44 -5.50 3.04 -31.67
N PRO A 45 -5.06 3.14 -30.40
CA PRO A 45 -4.91 1.97 -29.55
C PRO A 45 -6.29 1.41 -29.12
N ASP A 46 -6.33 0.13 -28.77
CA ASP A 46 -7.52 -0.52 -28.23
C ASP A 46 -7.96 0.17 -26.91
N PRO A 47 -9.19 0.72 -26.85
CA PRO A 47 -9.71 1.39 -25.65
C PRO A 47 -9.71 0.50 -24.40
N ALA A 48 -9.97 -0.80 -24.54
CA ALA A 48 -9.97 -1.73 -23.41
C ALA A 48 -8.56 -1.91 -22.84
N ALA A 49 -7.57 -2.06 -23.73
CA ALA A 49 -6.18 -2.12 -23.33
C ALA A 49 -5.70 -0.84 -22.63
N VAL A 50 -6.12 0.34 -23.14
CA VAL A 50 -5.81 1.62 -22.50
C VAL A 50 -6.44 1.72 -21.11
N ALA A 51 -7.71 1.32 -20.96
CA ALA A 51 -8.42 1.38 -19.68
C ALA A 51 -7.77 0.47 -18.61
N GLN A 52 -7.32 -0.73 -18.98
CA GLN A 52 -6.62 -1.63 -18.07
C GLN A 52 -5.25 -1.06 -17.67
N ALA A 53 -4.47 -0.54 -18.62
CA ALA A 53 -3.18 0.10 -18.33
C ALA A 53 -3.35 1.30 -17.39
N LYS A 54 -4.40 2.10 -17.59
CA LYS A 54 -4.77 3.20 -16.69
C LYS A 54 -5.13 2.70 -15.29
N SER A 55 -5.92 1.63 -15.18
CA SER A 55 -6.30 1.05 -13.89
C SER A 55 -5.10 0.53 -13.10
N LEU A 56 -4.12 -0.09 -13.77
CA LEU A 56 -2.86 -0.52 -13.16
C LEU A 56 -2.04 0.68 -12.67
N ARG A 57 -2.00 1.75 -13.47
CA ARG A 57 -1.32 3.01 -13.11
C ARG A 57 -1.96 3.67 -11.88
N GLU A 58 -3.29 3.77 -11.85
CA GLU A 58 -4.04 4.31 -10.71
C GLU A 58 -3.78 3.49 -9.43
N ALA A 59 -3.73 2.16 -9.54
CA ALA A 59 -3.36 1.30 -8.42
C ALA A 59 -1.93 1.58 -7.93
N TRP A 60 -0.96 1.76 -8.84
CA TRP A 60 0.41 2.13 -8.48
C TRP A 60 0.49 3.47 -7.74
N GLU A 61 -0.25 4.48 -8.20
CA GLU A 61 -0.33 5.79 -7.55
C GLU A 61 -0.96 5.68 -6.16
N ALA A 62 -2.02 4.87 -6.02
CA ALA A 62 -2.68 4.63 -4.74
C ALA A 62 -1.75 3.98 -3.70
N ILE A 63 -0.85 3.07 -4.11
CA ILE A 63 0.15 2.50 -3.19
C ILE A 63 1.07 3.60 -2.64
N GLY A 64 1.52 4.53 -3.49
CA GLY A 64 2.41 5.63 -3.06
C GLY A 64 1.72 6.65 -2.16
N ALA A 65 0.42 6.87 -2.37
CA ALA A 65 -0.38 7.70 -1.46
C ALA A 65 -0.44 7.07 -0.06
N VAL A 66 -0.66 5.76 0.04
CA VAL A 66 -0.64 5.06 1.34
C VAL A 66 0.77 5.04 1.96
N GLU A 67 1.82 4.84 1.16
CA GLU A 67 3.20 4.91 1.65
C GLU A 67 3.48 6.29 2.29
N THR A 68 3.04 7.36 1.63
CA THR A 68 3.17 8.72 2.18
C THR A 68 2.44 8.85 3.50
N GLN A 69 1.21 8.36 3.60
CA GLN A 69 0.42 8.37 4.84
C GLN A 69 1.10 7.60 5.97
N VAL A 70 1.68 6.43 5.70
CA VAL A 70 2.45 5.64 6.67
C VAL A 70 3.65 6.45 7.18
N ARG A 71 4.44 7.03 6.28
CA ARG A 71 5.64 7.80 6.65
C ARG A 71 5.31 9.03 7.49
N THR A 72 4.18 9.70 7.20
CA THR A 72 3.74 10.90 7.92
C THR A 72 2.83 10.63 9.11
N ALA A 73 2.56 9.37 9.44
CA ALA A 73 1.66 9.02 10.54
C ALA A 73 2.17 9.56 11.89
N PRO A 74 1.26 10.01 12.78
CA PRO A 74 1.64 10.55 14.09
C PRO A 74 2.40 9.52 14.90
N VAL A 75 3.35 9.97 15.71
CA VAL A 75 4.15 9.12 16.60
C VAL A 75 3.68 9.28 18.02
N PRO A 76 3.79 8.23 18.85
CA PRO A 76 3.62 8.41 20.29
C PRO A 76 4.62 9.46 20.80
N GLU A 77 4.12 10.59 21.31
CA GLU A 77 4.97 11.63 21.87
C GLU A 77 5.61 11.16 23.19
N THR A 78 6.86 11.55 23.40
CA THR A 78 7.64 11.19 24.59
C THR A 78 7.40 12.18 25.74
N ASP A 79 6.15 12.51 26.12
CA ASP A 79 5.81 13.19 27.40
C ASP A 79 4.28 13.44 27.48
N LYS A 80 3.55 13.15 28.57
CA LYS A 80 3.78 13.55 29.97
C LYS A 80 3.58 12.38 30.95
N VAL A 81 4.59 12.20 31.80
CA VAL A 81 4.71 11.17 32.86
C VAL A 81 3.51 11.02 33.80
N TRP A 82 2.64 12.03 33.93
CA TRP A 82 1.61 12.10 34.97
C TRP A 82 0.22 11.60 34.58
N GLN A 83 -0.07 11.35 33.28
CA GLN A 83 -1.38 10.86 32.82
C GLN A 83 -1.44 9.33 32.58
N ARG A 84 -0.30 8.63 32.61
CA ARG A 84 -0.14 7.26 32.07
C ARG A 84 -0.58 6.11 32.99
N TYR A 85 -0.75 6.33 34.29
CA TYR A 85 -0.65 5.24 35.28
C TYR A 85 -1.83 4.26 35.40
N ARG A 86 -2.91 4.34 34.62
CA ARG A 86 -4.03 3.37 34.74
C ARG A 86 -4.38 2.54 33.50
N ALA A 87 -4.02 2.95 32.29
CA ALA A 87 -4.43 2.24 31.06
C ALA A 87 -3.32 2.07 30.01
N GLU A 88 -2.09 2.48 30.32
CA GLU A 88 -1.00 2.50 29.33
C GLU A 88 -0.73 1.13 28.71
N LYS A 89 -0.63 0.07 29.52
CA LYS A 89 -0.34 -1.28 29.01
C LYS A 89 -1.37 -1.74 27.97
N GLU A 90 -2.66 -1.53 28.22
CA GLU A 90 -3.73 -1.93 27.30
C GLU A 90 -3.69 -1.14 26.00
N VAL A 91 -3.41 0.17 26.07
CA VAL A 91 -3.25 1.01 24.87
C VAL A 91 -2.03 0.58 24.05
N LEU A 92 -0.91 0.27 24.71
CA LEU A 92 0.29 -0.21 24.04
C LEU A 92 0.09 -1.57 23.37
N GLU A 93 -0.61 -2.50 24.03
CA GLU A 93 -0.95 -3.82 23.45
C GLU A 93 -1.86 -3.66 22.23
N ARG A 94 -2.86 -2.78 22.29
CA ARG A 94 -3.73 -2.47 21.15
C ARG A 94 -2.96 -1.82 20.00
N LEU A 95 -2.05 -0.89 20.31
CA LEU A 95 -1.20 -0.24 19.31
C LEU A 95 -0.32 -1.27 18.59
N ALA A 96 0.30 -2.19 19.34
CA ALA A 96 1.11 -3.26 18.79
C ALA A 96 0.30 -4.20 17.87
N LEU A 97 -0.96 -4.50 18.20
CA LEU A 97 -1.85 -5.31 17.34
C LEU A 97 -2.19 -4.60 16.04
N VAL A 98 -2.47 -3.29 16.08
CA VAL A 98 -2.74 -2.48 14.89
C VAL A 98 -1.50 -2.39 13.99
N ASP A 99 -0.33 -2.18 14.60
CA ASP A 99 0.94 -2.13 13.87
C ASP A 99 1.27 -3.48 13.21
N ALA A 100 1.04 -4.61 13.91
CA ALA A 100 1.19 -5.94 13.34
C ALA A 100 0.26 -6.16 12.15
N ALA A 101 -1.02 -5.79 12.27
CA ALA A 101 -1.99 -5.89 11.17
C ALA A 101 -1.59 -5.02 9.96
N LEU A 102 -1.02 -3.83 10.19
CA LEU A 102 -0.52 -2.96 9.14
C LEU A 102 0.67 -3.59 8.40
N VAL A 103 1.60 -4.20 9.13
CA VAL A 103 2.74 -4.94 8.56
C VAL A 103 2.25 -6.14 7.74
N ASP A 104 1.36 -6.96 8.31
CA ASP A 104 0.81 -8.13 7.63
C ASP A 104 0.09 -7.77 6.33
N ALA A 105 -0.66 -6.67 6.32
CA ALA A 105 -1.31 -6.17 5.12
C ALA A 105 -0.29 -5.73 4.05
N ALA A 106 0.79 -5.05 4.45
CA ALA A 106 1.85 -4.63 3.54
C ALA A 106 2.63 -5.82 2.96
N VAL A 107 2.99 -6.80 3.81
CA VAL A 107 3.64 -8.05 3.39
C VAL A 107 2.75 -8.83 2.43
N SER A 108 1.46 -8.96 2.74
CA SER A 108 0.51 -9.68 1.89
C SER A 108 0.36 -9.02 0.52
N LEU A 109 0.30 -7.69 0.47
CA LEU A 109 0.24 -6.93 -0.78
C LEU A 109 1.53 -7.11 -1.60
N ALA A 110 2.69 -6.97 -0.96
CA ALA A 110 3.99 -7.16 -1.61
C ALA A 110 4.14 -8.59 -2.15
N GLY A 111 3.82 -9.60 -1.34
CA GLY A 111 3.85 -11.01 -1.74
C GLY A 111 2.88 -11.34 -2.88
N MET A 112 1.65 -10.81 -2.84
CA MET A 112 0.67 -10.98 -3.92
C MET A 112 1.18 -10.40 -5.24
N LEU A 113 1.80 -9.22 -5.23
CA LEU A 113 2.31 -8.56 -6.44
C LEU A 113 3.63 -9.17 -6.92
N ALA A 114 4.49 -9.64 -6.01
CA ALA A 114 5.72 -10.34 -6.37
C ALA A 114 5.43 -11.72 -6.99
N ALA A 115 4.35 -12.39 -6.56
CA ALA A 115 3.90 -13.65 -7.14
C ALA A 115 3.08 -13.47 -8.43
N ALA A 116 2.66 -12.24 -8.74
CA ALA A 116 1.94 -11.96 -9.97
C ALA A 116 2.91 -11.93 -11.15
N GLY A 117 2.68 -12.79 -12.13
CA GLY A 117 3.39 -12.78 -13.41
C GLY A 117 2.76 -11.82 -14.41
N PRO A 118 3.36 -11.69 -15.61
CA PRO A 118 2.85 -10.81 -16.67
C PRO A 118 1.41 -11.09 -17.07
N GLU A 119 0.97 -12.35 -17.02
CA GLU A 119 -0.40 -12.74 -17.35
C GLU A 119 -1.42 -12.19 -16.34
N GLN A 120 -1.04 -12.03 -15.08
CA GLN A 120 -1.90 -11.44 -14.06
C GLN A 120 -2.13 -9.94 -14.29
N ALA A 121 -1.31 -9.26 -15.10
CA ALA A 121 -1.60 -7.88 -15.51
C ALA A 121 -2.85 -7.79 -16.41
N ASN A 122 -3.23 -8.89 -17.07
CA ASN A 122 -4.46 -9.00 -17.86
C ASN A 122 -5.71 -9.21 -16.99
N ASP A 123 -5.54 -9.55 -15.71
CA ASP A 123 -6.67 -9.72 -14.79
C ASP A 123 -7.24 -8.34 -14.41
N ALA A 124 -8.44 -8.05 -14.91
CA ALA A 124 -9.20 -6.85 -14.55
C ALA A 124 -9.51 -6.76 -13.04
N GLY A 125 -9.45 -7.88 -12.30
CA GLY A 125 -9.62 -7.94 -10.86
C GLY A 125 -8.38 -7.51 -10.06
N LEU A 126 -7.17 -7.50 -10.65
CA LEU A 126 -5.94 -7.17 -9.93
C LEU A 126 -5.96 -5.75 -9.33
N PRO A 127 -6.33 -4.68 -10.07
CA PRO A 127 -6.47 -3.34 -9.49
C PRO A 127 -7.47 -3.28 -8.33
N GLY A 128 -8.57 -4.05 -8.42
CA GLY A 128 -9.56 -4.16 -7.35
C GLY A 128 -8.99 -4.77 -6.08
N ARG A 129 -8.24 -5.88 -6.21
CA ARG A 129 -7.55 -6.53 -5.08
C ARG A 129 -6.51 -5.63 -4.42
N VAL A 130 -5.74 -4.89 -5.22
CA VAL A 130 -4.80 -3.88 -4.70
C VAL A 130 -5.54 -2.80 -3.91
N ARG A 131 -6.62 -2.23 -4.46
CA ARG A 131 -7.43 -1.23 -3.74
C ARG A 131 -7.97 -1.75 -2.42
N SER A 132 -8.55 -2.96 -2.41
CA SER A 132 -9.05 -3.58 -1.18
C SER A 132 -7.96 -3.80 -0.13
N ALA A 133 -6.74 -4.16 -0.54
CA ALA A 133 -5.61 -4.26 0.38
C ALA A 133 -5.22 -2.88 0.96
N LEU A 134 -5.16 -1.86 0.12
CA LEU A 134 -4.86 -0.48 0.55
C LEU A 134 -5.94 0.10 1.48
N ASP A 135 -7.21 -0.21 1.25
CA ASP A 135 -8.31 0.22 2.12
C ASP A 135 -8.22 -0.41 3.51
N ARG A 136 -7.79 -1.67 3.61
CA ARG A 136 -7.47 -2.30 4.91
C ARG A 136 -6.34 -1.56 5.63
N MET A 137 -5.26 -1.24 4.92
CA MET A 137 -4.13 -0.48 5.51
C MET A 137 -4.57 0.90 6.02
N ARG A 138 -5.39 1.62 5.25
CA ARG A 138 -5.95 2.92 5.67
C ARG A 138 -6.82 2.79 6.91
N ALA A 139 -7.62 1.72 7.01
CA ALA A 139 -8.42 1.45 8.20
C ALA A 139 -7.54 1.23 9.44
N GLU A 140 -6.44 0.48 9.32
CA GLU A 140 -5.49 0.31 10.43
C GLU A 140 -4.78 1.62 10.80
N LEU A 141 -4.37 2.43 9.82
CA LEU A 141 -3.78 3.75 10.07
C LEU A 141 -4.76 4.71 10.78
N ALA A 142 -6.05 4.66 10.44
CA ALA A 142 -7.09 5.44 11.10
C ALA A 142 -7.25 5.03 12.56
N LYS A 143 -7.42 3.72 12.84
CA LYS A 143 -7.49 3.19 14.21
C LYS A 143 -6.28 3.60 15.04
N ARG A 144 -5.08 3.47 14.46
CA ARG A 144 -3.82 3.88 15.09
C ARG A 144 -3.84 5.36 15.47
N SER A 145 -4.26 6.22 14.54
CA SER A 145 -4.30 7.66 14.75
C SER A 145 -5.32 8.08 15.82
N GLU A 146 -6.45 7.37 15.93
CA GLU A 146 -7.43 7.58 17.00
C GLU A 146 -6.86 7.23 18.38
N MET A 147 -6.14 6.12 18.49
CA MET A 147 -5.52 5.70 19.76
C MET A 147 -4.44 6.68 20.26
N LEU A 148 -3.74 7.35 19.34
CA LEU A 148 -2.70 8.33 19.68
C LEU A 148 -3.23 9.75 19.95
N ARG A 149 -4.53 9.99 19.76
CA ARG A 149 -5.20 11.26 20.10
C ARG A 149 -5.81 11.27 21.51
N LEU A 150 -5.90 10.11 22.16
CA LEU A 150 -6.40 9.92 23.52
C LEU A 150 -5.30 10.19 24.55
#